data_AF-B4DCR9-F1
#
_entry.id   AF-B4DCR9-F1
#
_cell.length_a   1.000
_cell.length_b   1.000
_cell.length_c   1.000
_cell.angle_alpha   90.00
_cell.angle_beta   90.00
_cell.angle_gamma   90.00
#
_symmetry.space_group_name_H-M   'P 1'
#
loop_
_entity.id
_entity.type
_entity.pdbx_description
1 polymer ?
#
loop_
_entity_poly.entity_id
_entity_poly.type
_entity_poly.pdbx_seq_one_letter_code
_entity_poly.pdbx_strand_id
1 'polypeptide(L)'
;MKVHYLPLAVTAALVMHAAPSAVATPLSLRSPEIADTYADNSLLWHQLRWLPNSRELVATLTFSNTDYISRVEPRHDETFNFPLPGVKFDARTNTFSVPGNPAIPVAVLHADLIGHSIDLLPTARLLVTHHPHGRVTVRLLPNQPVSGGPLWVER
;
A
#
# COMPACT_ATOMS: atom_id res chain seq x y z
N MET A 1 -9.41 -77.66 25.18
CA MET A 1 -10.03 -76.59 24.37
C MET A 1 -8.95 -75.57 24.03
N LYS A 2 -8.64 -75.38 22.73
CA LYS A 2 -7.68 -74.38 22.24
C LYS A 2 -8.41 -73.05 22.06
N VAL A 3 -7.93 -71.98 22.69
CA VAL A 3 -8.42 -70.62 22.46
C VAL A 3 -7.37 -69.88 21.63
N HIS A 4 -7.77 -69.47 20.42
CA HIS A 4 -6.98 -68.64 19.53
C HIS A 4 -7.09 -67.17 19.97
N TYR A 5 -5.97 -66.48 20.15
CA TYR A 5 -5.93 -65.02 20.32
C TYR A 5 -5.57 -64.36 18.99
N LEU A 6 -6.44 -63.45 18.52
CA LEU A 6 -6.22 -62.58 17.36
C LEU A 6 -5.20 -61.48 17.69
N PRO A 7 -4.37 -61.03 16.73
CA PRO A 7 -3.43 -59.94 16.97
C PRO A 7 -4.12 -58.57 16.94
N LEU A 8 -3.82 -57.75 17.94
CA LEU A 8 -4.26 -56.37 18.08
C LEU A 8 -3.45 -55.49 17.11
N ALA A 9 -4.09 -54.91 16.09
CA ALA A 9 -3.44 -53.97 15.19
C ALA A 9 -3.37 -52.58 15.84
N VAL A 10 -2.16 -52.05 16.03
CA VAL A 10 -1.93 -50.69 16.54
C VAL A 10 -1.90 -49.73 15.35
N THR A 11 -2.83 -48.78 15.30
CA THR A 11 -2.86 -47.73 14.28
C THR A 11 -2.02 -46.54 14.74
N ALA A 12 -0.94 -46.22 14.01
CA ALA A 12 -0.14 -45.03 14.26
C ALA A 12 -0.83 -43.79 13.66
N ALA A 13 -1.16 -42.80 14.49
CA ALA A 13 -1.69 -41.52 14.04
C ALA A 13 -0.54 -40.60 13.61
N LEU A 14 -0.52 -40.21 12.33
CA LEU A 14 0.45 -39.27 11.77
C LEU A 14 0.02 -37.84 12.14
N VAL A 15 0.72 -37.19 13.08
CA VAL A 15 0.52 -35.76 13.38
C VAL A 15 1.22 -34.95 12.29
N MET A 16 0.45 -34.41 11.34
CA MET A 16 0.97 -33.44 10.38
C MET A 16 1.21 -32.09 11.08
N HIS A 17 2.47 -31.80 11.40
CA HIS A 17 2.90 -30.44 11.75
C HIS A 17 2.92 -29.60 10.46
N ALA A 18 1.93 -28.72 10.32
CA ALA A 18 1.97 -27.68 9.29
C ALA A 18 3.10 -26.69 9.64
N ALA A 19 4.14 -26.64 8.81
CA ALA A 19 5.16 -25.60 8.92
C ALA A 19 4.51 -24.22 8.67
N PRO A 20 4.91 -23.16 9.40
CA PRO A 20 4.41 -21.81 9.13
C PRO A 20 4.81 -21.42 7.70
N SER A 21 3.82 -21.13 6.86
CA SER A 21 4.06 -20.58 5.53
C SER A 21 4.80 -19.26 5.68
N ALA A 22 6.00 -19.17 5.10
CA ALA A 22 6.69 -17.91 4.95
C ALA A 22 5.77 -16.96 4.16
N VAL A 23 5.32 -15.89 4.81
CA VAL A 23 4.53 -14.84 4.14
C VAL A 23 5.45 -14.23 3.10
N ALA A 24 5.14 -14.46 1.82
CA ALA A 24 5.80 -13.78 0.72
C ALA A 24 5.63 -12.28 0.93
N THR A 25 6.75 -11.58 1.14
CA THR A 25 6.77 -10.12 1.29
C THR A 25 6.08 -9.50 0.07
N PRO A 26 5.06 -8.65 0.24
CA PRO A 26 4.40 -8.03 -0.90
C PRO A 26 5.42 -7.16 -1.65
N LEU A 27 5.79 -7.61 -2.85
CA LEU A 27 6.63 -6.88 -3.80
C LEU A 27 6.02 -5.51 -4.18
N SER A 28 4.72 -5.35 -3.94
CA SER A 28 3.95 -4.13 -4.15
C SER A 28 2.65 -4.22 -3.36
N LEU A 29 2.26 -3.11 -2.72
CA LEU A 29 0.92 -2.92 -2.15
C LEU A 29 0.11 -2.08 -3.11
N ARG A 30 -0.96 -2.65 -3.67
CA ARG A 30 -1.90 -1.94 -4.53
C ARG A 30 -3.04 -1.40 -3.69
N SER A 31 -3.39 -0.13 -3.89
CA SER A 31 -4.62 0.42 -3.31
C SER A 31 -5.83 -0.29 -3.91
N PRO A 32 -6.83 -0.68 -3.10
CA PRO A 32 -8.06 -1.27 -3.62
C PRO A 32 -8.90 -0.24 -4.39
N GLU A 33 -8.70 1.04 -4.12
CA GLU A 33 -9.45 2.12 -4.75
C GLU A 33 -8.98 2.39 -6.17
N ILE A 34 -9.95 2.66 -7.03
CA ILE A 34 -9.75 3.10 -8.42
C ILE A 34 -10.53 4.39 -8.55
N ALA A 35 -9.83 5.48 -8.88
CA ALA A 35 -10.50 6.74 -9.19
C ALA A 35 -10.78 6.79 -10.68
N ASP A 36 -11.96 7.27 -11.07
CA ASP A 36 -12.23 7.72 -12.42
C ASP A 36 -12.25 9.26 -12.38
N THR A 37 -11.36 9.88 -13.14
CA THR A 37 -11.22 11.33 -13.29
C THR A 37 -11.18 11.66 -14.79
N TYR A 38 -10.68 12.83 -15.14
CA TYR A 38 -10.52 13.27 -16.52
C TYR A 38 -9.52 12.42 -17.31
N ALA A 39 -9.81 12.20 -18.60
CA ALA A 39 -8.92 11.45 -19.49
C ALA A 39 -7.53 12.11 -19.62
N ASP A 40 -7.51 13.43 -19.78
CA ASP A 40 -6.29 14.24 -19.92
C ASP A 40 -6.02 15.05 -18.65
N ASN A 41 -5.96 14.37 -17.50
CA ASN A 41 -5.72 15.03 -16.21
C ASN A 41 -4.24 15.35 -15.95
N SER A 42 -4.00 16.30 -15.06
CA SER A 42 -2.69 16.57 -14.45
C SER A 42 -2.75 16.37 -12.94
N LEU A 43 -1.76 15.68 -12.35
CA LEU A 43 -1.62 15.58 -10.90
C LEU A 43 -1.10 16.91 -10.34
N LEU A 44 -1.96 17.66 -9.65
CA LEU A 44 -1.59 18.96 -9.09
C LEU A 44 -0.92 18.83 -7.71
N TRP A 45 -1.36 17.86 -6.92
CA TRP A 45 -0.90 17.73 -5.54
C TRP A 45 -1.05 16.31 -5.02
N HIS A 46 -0.16 15.93 -4.11
CA HIS A 46 -0.16 14.62 -3.48
C HIS A 46 0.37 14.70 -2.05
N GLN A 47 -0.16 13.86 -1.16
CA GLN A 47 0.40 13.67 0.18
C GLN A 47 0.06 12.29 0.74
N LEU A 48 0.82 11.87 1.76
CA LEU A 48 0.43 10.76 2.62
C LEU A 48 -0.30 11.28 3.85
N ARG A 49 -1.36 10.58 4.25
CA ARG A 49 -2.13 10.87 5.46
C ARG A 49 -2.33 9.61 6.27
N TRP A 50 -2.20 9.73 7.59
CA TRP A 50 -2.58 8.69 8.52
C TRP A 50 -4.00 8.94 9.02
N LEU A 51 -4.88 7.94 8.86
CA LEU A 51 -6.22 7.96 9.40
C LEU A 51 -6.24 7.16 10.72
N PRO A 52 -6.18 7.80 11.90
CA PRO A 52 -6.04 7.09 13.17
C PRO A 52 -7.25 6.21 13.51
N ASN A 53 -8.45 6.61 13.08
CA ASN A 53 -9.69 5.88 13.34
C ASN A 53 -9.75 4.54 12.61
N SER A 54 -9.36 4.51 11.33
CA SER A 54 -9.28 3.28 10.53
C SER A 54 -7.93 2.58 10.62
N ARG A 55 -6.94 3.22 11.27
CA ARG A 55 -5.54 2.78 11.33
C ARG A 55 -4.98 2.50 9.94
N GLU A 56 -5.20 3.43 9.03
CA GLU A 56 -4.86 3.27 7.63
C GLU A 56 -4.00 4.42 7.11
N LEU A 57 -2.94 4.07 6.39
CA LEU A 57 -2.16 5.03 5.62
C LEU A 57 -2.84 5.23 4.27
N VAL A 58 -3.01 6.48 3.85
CA VAL A 58 -3.72 6.85 2.63
C VAL A 58 -2.85 7.77 1.80
N ALA A 59 -2.76 7.51 0.50
CA ALA A 59 -2.25 8.49 -0.47
C ALA A 59 -3.42 9.37 -0.94
N THR A 60 -3.37 10.66 -0.65
CA THR A 60 -4.35 11.64 -1.13
C THR A 60 -3.78 12.33 -2.36
N LEU A 61 -4.49 12.29 -3.48
CA LEU A 61 -4.08 12.86 -4.76
C LEU A 61 -5.14 13.84 -5.25
N THR A 62 -4.73 15.00 -5.76
CA THR A 62 -5.60 15.99 -6.39
C THR A 62 -5.24 16.11 -7.87
N PHE A 63 -6.21 15.80 -8.74
CA PHE A 63 -6.10 15.94 -10.19
C PHE A 63 -6.85 17.18 -10.67
N SER A 64 -6.48 17.68 -11.84
CA SER A 64 -7.13 18.82 -12.46
C SER A 64 -7.24 18.67 -13.97
N ASN A 65 -8.25 19.31 -14.54
CA ASN A 65 -8.41 19.48 -15.98
C ASN A 65 -7.59 20.66 -16.54
N THR A 66 -6.55 21.10 -15.81
CA THR A 66 -5.88 22.38 -16.08
C THR A 66 -5.28 22.49 -17.48
N ASP A 67 -4.92 21.37 -18.10
CA ASP A 67 -4.27 21.32 -19.41
C ASP A 67 -5.23 21.58 -20.57
N TYR A 68 -6.55 21.56 -20.34
CA TYR A 68 -7.54 21.77 -21.41
C TYR A 68 -8.73 22.65 -20.99
N ILE A 69 -8.52 23.52 -19.98
CA ILE A 69 -9.51 24.53 -19.58
C ILE A 69 -9.95 25.35 -20.80
N SER A 70 -11.25 25.57 -20.90
CA SER A 70 -11.85 26.44 -21.91
C SER A 70 -12.96 27.30 -21.31
N ARG A 71 -13.56 28.18 -22.13
CA ARG A 71 -14.71 28.98 -21.70
C ARG A 71 -15.91 28.10 -21.30
N VAL A 72 -16.06 26.94 -21.91
CA VAL A 72 -17.18 26.02 -21.66
C VAL A 72 -16.83 24.89 -20.69
N GLU A 73 -15.54 24.69 -20.43
CA GLU A 73 -14.99 23.70 -19.48
C GLU A 73 -14.04 24.43 -18.52
N PRO A 74 -14.57 25.05 -17.45
CA PRO A 74 -13.74 25.77 -16.49
C PRO A 74 -12.88 24.80 -15.66
N ARG A 75 -11.88 25.34 -14.96
CA ARG A 75 -11.03 24.53 -14.09
C ARG A 75 -11.85 23.77 -13.05
N HIS A 76 -11.54 22.49 -12.89
CA HIS A 76 -12.07 21.64 -11.85
C HIS A 76 -10.94 20.79 -11.27
N ASP A 77 -10.93 20.68 -9.95
CA ASP A 77 -9.92 19.94 -9.20
C ASP A 77 -10.65 18.84 -8.40
N GLU A 78 -10.23 17.59 -8.59
CA GLU A 78 -10.82 16.41 -7.96
C GLU A 78 -9.81 15.76 -7.02
N THR A 79 -10.20 15.52 -5.77
CA THR A 79 -9.32 14.91 -4.77
C THR A 79 -9.80 13.50 -4.42
N PHE A 80 -8.89 12.53 -4.51
CA PHE A 80 -9.15 11.13 -4.23
C PHE A 80 -8.22 10.61 -3.15
N ASN A 81 -8.72 9.62 -2.41
CA ASN A 81 -7.98 8.93 -1.36
C ASN A 81 -7.75 7.49 -1.78
N PHE A 82 -6.49 7.08 -1.79
CA PHE A 82 -6.06 5.72 -2.13
C PHE A 82 -5.50 5.06 -0.87
N PRO A 83 -6.29 4.20 -0.21
CA PRO A 83 -5.81 3.51 0.98
C PRO A 83 -4.68 2.53 0.65
N LEU A 84 -3.71 2.41 1.56
CA LEU A 84 -2.54 1.54 1.44
C LEU A 84 -2.65 0.42 2.48
N PRO A 85 -3.46 -0.62 2.20
CA PRO A 85 -3.78 -1.64 3.19
C PRO A 85 -2.52 -2.42 3.61
N GLY A 86 -2.50 -2.86 4.87
CA GLY A 86 -1.40 -3.65 5.40
C GLY A 86 -0.19 -2.83 5.89
N VAL A 87 -0.12 -1.53 5.60
CA VAL A 87 0.86 -0.64 6.23
C VAL A 87 0.54 -0.49 7.72
N LYS A 88 1.55 -0.66 8.57
CA LYS A 88 1.43 -0.51 10.02
C LYS A 88 2.24 0.69 10.50
N PHE A 89 1.69 1.43 11.45
CA PHE A 89 2.38 2.52 12.13
C PHE A 89 3.00 2.04 13.45
N ASP A 90 4.29 2.33 13.66
CA ASP A 90 4.99 2.17 14.93
C ASP A 90 5.21 3.54 15.57
N ALA A 91 4.45 3.82 16.63
CA ALA A 91 4.50 5.09 17.35
C ALA A 91 5.82 5.32 18.11
N ARG A 92 6.59 4.28 18.42
CA ARG A 92 7.88 4.43 19.09
C ARG A 92 8.94 5.02 18.16
N THR A 93 8.85 4.68 16.87
CA THR A 93 9.80 5.08 15.84
C THR A 93 9.19 6.07 14.85
N ASN A 94 7.92 6.44 15.03
CA ASN A 94 7.13 7.24 14.09
C ASN A 94 7.21 6.74 12.64
N THR A 95 7.35 5.43 12.45
CA THR A 95 7.61 4.83 11.14
C THR A 95 6.41 4.03 10.66
N PHE A 96 6.12 4.12 9.37
CA PHE A 96 5.18 3.27 8.67
C PHE A 96 5.93 2.15 7.96
N SER A 97 5.48 0.91 8.15
CA SER A 97 6.15 -0.27 7.60
C SER A 97 5.15 -1.22 6.96
N VAL A 98 5.58 -1.88 5.90
CA VAL A 98 4.84 -2.97 5.26
C VAL A 98 5.25 -4.31 5.89
N PRO A 99 4.38 -5.34 5.83
CA PRO A 99 4.71 -6.67 6.33
C PRO A 99 5.94 -7.24 5.60
N GLY A 100 6.86 -7.85 6.36
CA GLY A 100 8.08 -8.46 5.85
C GLY A 100 8.85 -9.13 6.99
N ASN A 101 9.95 -9.81 6.67
CA ASN A 101 10.88 -10.35 7.66
C ASN A 101 12.34 -9.96 7.33
N PRO A 102 12.87 -8.88 7.94
CA PRO A 102 12.21 -7.96 8.86
C PRO A 102 11.15 -7.08 8.16
N ALA A 103 10.29 -6.41 8.94
CA ALA A 103 9.34 -5.44 8.40
C ALA A 103 10.07 -4.33 7.64
N ILE A 104 9.49 -3.87 6.52
CA ILE A 104 10.16 -2.92 5.62
C ILE A 104 9.59 -1.52 5.86
N PRO A 105 10.41 -0.56 6.31
CA PRO A 105 9.95 0.81 6.50
C PRO A 105 9.75 1.51 5.15
N VAL A 106 8.64 2.25 5.03
CA VAL A 106 8.21 2.89 3.78
C VAL A 106 7.93 4.39 3.92
N ALA A 107 7.59 4.86 5.11
CA ALA A 107 7.37 6.29 5.36
C ALA A 107 7.65 6.63 6.83
N VAL A 108 7.84 7.92 7.12
CA VAL A 108 8.04 8.42 8.48
C VAL A 108 7.10 9.59 8.76
N LEU A 109 6.47 9.56 9.93
CA LEU A 109 5.75 10.69 10.48
C LEU A 109 6.77 11.65 11.10
N HIS A 110 6.77 12.90 10.67
CA HIS A 110 7.60 13.95 11.26
C HIS A 110 6.71 15.13 11.66
N ALA A 111 7.13 15.84 12.71
CA ALA A 111 6.50 17.09 13.09
C ALA A 111 6.96 18.19 12.14
N ASP A 112 6.03 18.99 11.66
CA ASP A 112 6.31 20.18 10.86
C ASP A 112 5.77 21.43 11.58
N LEU A 113 5.95 22.61 10.97
CA LEU A 113 5.52 23.88 11.57
C LEU A 113 3.99 24.04 11.68
N ILE A 114 3.22 23.18 11.03
CA ILE A 114 1.75 23.25 10.91
C ILE A 114 1.06 22.03 11.53
N GLY A 115 1.81 21.11 12.15
CA GLY A 115 1.33 19.89 12.75
C GLY A 115 2.26 18.72 12.45
N HIS A 116 1.84 17.86 11.52
CA HIS A 116 2.57 16.65 11.16
C HIS A 116 2.43 16.34 9.67
N SER A 117 3.51 15.84 9.10
CA SER A 117 3.60 15.39 7.71
C SER A 117 4.18 13.97 7.65
N ILE A 118 3.83 13.25 6.59
CA ILE A 118 4.28 11.88 6.38
C ILE A 118 5.08 11.85 5.08
N ASP A 119 6.38 11.61 5.23
CA ASP A 119 7.29 11.52 4.09
C ASP A 119 7.56 10.07 3.75
N LEU A 120 7.54 9.78 2.46
CA LEU A 120 7.99 8.49 1.96
C LEU A 120 9.51 8.36 2.18
N LEU A 121 9.97 7.19 2.61
CA LEU A 121 11.39 6.92 2.76
C LEU A 121 12.05 6.71 1.38
N PRO A 122 13.35 7.01 1.22
CA PRO A 122 14.09 6.78 -0.03
C PRO A 122 14.18 5.31 -0.48
N THR A 123 13.74 4.38 0.37
CA THR A 123 13.64 2.95 0.10
C THR A 123 12.30 2.54 -0.52
N ALA A 124 11.34 3.45 -0.62
CA ALA A 124 10.01 3.18 -1.16
C ALA A 124 9.65 4.15 -2.29
N ARG A 125 8.68 3.75 -3.11
CA ARG A 125 8.07 4.60 -4.14
C ARG A 125 6.56 4.47 -4.15
N LEU A 126 5.87 5.56 -4.44
CA LEU A 126 4.47 5.56 -4.83
C LEU A 126 4.36 5.72 -6.33
N LEU A 127 3.69 4.77 -6.97
CA LEU A 127 3.40 4.77 -8.38
C LEU A 127 1.92 5.15 -8.57
N VAL A 128 1.69 6.25 -9.28
CA VAL A 128 0.38 6.66 -9.79
C VAL A 128 0.34 6.21 -11.25
N THR A 129 -0.60 5.35 -11.60
CA THR A 129 -0.75 4.82 -12.96
C THR A 129 -2.04 5.32 -13.58
N HIS A 130 -1.90 6.01 -14.71
CA HIS A 130 -2.98 6.51 -15.54
C HIS A 130 -3.35 5.44 -16.56
N HIS A 131 -4.63 5.14 -16.64
CA HIS A 131 -5.22 4.20 -17.58
C HIS A 131 -6.08 4.98 -18.58
N PRO A 132 -6.41 4.39 -19.74
CA PRO A 132 -7.34 5.00 -20.68
C PRO A 132 -8.65 5.43 -19.99
N HIS A 133 -9.26 6.49 -20.52
CA HIS A 133 -10.51 7.06 -20.02
C HIS A 133 -10.42 7.72 -18.62
N GLY A 134 -9.23 8.14 -18.19
CA GLY A 134 -9.06 8.93 -16.97
C GLY A 134 -9.08 8.11 -15.68
N ARG A 135 -8.91 6.79 -15.80
CA ARG A 135 -8.84 5.91 -14.65
C ARG A 135 -7.46 5.97 -14.00
N VAL A 136 -7.41 6.08 -12.69
CA VAL A 136 -6.17 6.17 -11.92
C VAL A 136 -6.09 5.08 -10.85
N THR A 137 -4.91 4.50 -10.71
CA THR A 137 -4.60 3.53 -9.64
C THR A 137 -3.31 3.87 -8.94
N VAL A 138 -3.20 3.52 -7.66
CA VAL A 138 -2.00 3.78 -6.85
C VAL A 138 -1.38 2.48 -6.32
N ARG A 139 -0.05 2.42 -6.35
CA ARG A 139 0.73 1.31 -5.81
C ARG A 139 1.90 1.82 -4.99
N LEU A 140 2.06 1.29 -3.78
CA LEU A 140 3.26 1.44 -2.98
C LEU A 140 4.24 0.31 -3.31
N LEU A 141 5.49 0.68 -3.58
CA LEU A 141 6.58 -0.22 -3.94
C LEU A 141 7.66 -0.14 -2.85
N PRO A 142 7.69 -1.08 -1.88
CA PRO A 142 8.74 -1.16 -0.87
C PRO A 142 10.06 -1.67 -1.48
N ASN A 143 11.19 -1.33 -0.86
CA ASN A 143 12.55 -1.74 -1.29
C ASN A 143 12.87 -1.39 -2.75
N GLN A 144 12.43 -0.23 -3.22
CA GLN A 144 12.83 0.34 -4.51
C GLN A 144 13.72 1.56 -4.25
N PRO A 145 15.03 1.35 -3.96
CA PRO A 145 15.93 2.43 -3.61
C PRO A 145 15.98 3.48 -4.72
N VAL A 146 15.75 4.72 -4.32
CA VAL A 146 15.66 5.85 -5.23
C VAL A 146 17.02 6.56 -5.23
N SER A 147 17.92 6.19 -6.15
CA SER A 147 19.13 6.98 -6.38
C SER A 147 18.76 8.25 -7.15
N GLY A 148 18.40 9.31 -6.42
CA GLY A 148 18.20 10.67 -6.98
C GLY A 148 16.96 10.89 -7.86
N GLY A 149 15.98 9.99 -7.84
CA GLY A 149 14.70 10.13 -8.55
C GLY A 149 13.56 10.62 -7.65
N PRO A 150 12.36 10.88 -8.21
CA PRO A 150 11.19 11.24 -7.41
C PRO A 150 10.62 10.00 -6.70
N LEU A 151 10.12 10.23 -5.48
CA LEU A 151 9.46 9.21 -4.65
C LEU A 151 8.03 8.92 -5.10
N TRP A 152 7.39 9.92 -5.72
CA TRP A 152 6.13 9.82 -6.43
C TRP A 152 6.42 9.73 -7.93
N VAL A 153 5.89 8.70 -8.59
CA VAL A 153 6.13 8.46 -10.00
C VAL A 153 4.78 8.35 -10.70
N GLU A 154 4.56 9.19 -11.69
CA GLU A 154 3.41 9.10 -12.60
C GLU A 154 3.81 8.26 -13.82
N ARG A 155 2.91 7.36 -14.26
CA ARG A 155 3.10 6.49 -15.42
C ARG A 155 1.82 6.26 -16.20
#